data_AF-A0A9D1NDU9-F1
#
_entry.id   AF-A0A9D1NDU9-F1
#
_cell.length_a   1.000
_cell.length_b   1.000
_cell.length_c   1.000
_cell.angle_alpha   90.00
_cell.angle_beta   90.00
_cell.angle_gamma   90.00
#
_symmetry.space_group_name_H-M   'P 1'
#
loop_
_entity.id
_entity.type
_entity.pdbx_description
1 polymer ?
#
loop_
_entity_poly.entity_id
_entity_poly.type
_entity_poly.pdbx_seq_one_letter_code
_entity_poly.pdbx_strand_id
1 'polypeptide(L)'
;MKNVIAVVDSGLGGKNILNACKKLMPNENFVYFADTKNAPYGNKPRRELLKIAENLVQNVLDIYDPKIIVLGCNTLTAVSIKHLRDKFKDVVFVGTEPAIKPALKKYNKNEVVLFATKNTCKYYKNIKKIYIKNLPKLIDENINNLNVINPILIKYFLKKKYKNIKGIILGCTHFIYLKENLVNILGKNIEFFDNSEGVARQVKRLSENIKFRY
;
A
#
# COMPACT_ATOMS: atom_id res chain seq x y z
N MET A 1 -20.30 12.75 13.53
CA MET A 1 -20.19 11.28 13.34
C MET A 1 -18.77 10.92 13.70
N LYS A 2 -18.48 10.06 14.68
CA LYS A 2 -17.10 9.63 14.99
C LYS A 2 -16.88 8.11 14.93
N ASN A 3 -17.86 7.33 14.48
CA ASN A 3 -17.82 5.87 14.58
C ASN A 3 -17.51 5.16 13.24
N VAL A 4 -16.62 5.74 12.43
CA VAL A 4 -16.21 5.17 11.15
C VAL A 4 -14.69 5.25 10.97
N ILE A 5 -14.12 4.24 10.34
CA ILE A 5 -12.71 4.18 9.95
C ILE A 5 -12.61 4.41 8.44
N ALA A 6 -11.88 5.44 8.04
CA ALA A 6 -11.68 5.74 6.63
C ALA A 6 -10.41 5.06 6.12
N VAL A 7 -10.49 4.33 5.01
CA VAL A 7 -9.33 3.82 4.27
C VAL A 7 -9.21 4.61 2.98
N VAL A 8 -8.09 5.32 2.81
CA VAL A 8 -7.84 6.17 1.64
C VAL A 8 -6.71 5.59 0.78
N ASP A 9 -6.93 5.52 -0.53
CA ASP A 9 -5.94 5.01 -1.48
C ASP A 9 -6.01 5.76 -2.81
N SER A 10 -4.99 5.63 -3.64
CA SER A 10 -4.98 6.22 -5.00
C SER A 10 -5.83 5.44 -6.01
N GLY A 11 -6.38 4.28 -5.66
CA GLY A 11 -7.07 3.41 -6.60
C GLY A 11 -7.73 2.22 -5.91
N LEU A 12 -7.68 1.04 -6.54
CA LEU A 12 -8.33 -0.18 -6.02
C LEU A 12 -7.44 -1.03 -5.09
N GLY A 13 -6.13 -0.80 -5.08
CA GLY A 13 -5.18 -1.63 -4.33
C GLY A 13 -5.47 -1.71 -2.83
N GLY A 14 -5.91 -0.60 -2.23
CA GLY A 14 -6.21 -0.48 -0.80
C GLY A 14 -7.35 -1.36 -0.31
N LYS A 15 -8.13 -1.98 -1.22
CA LYS A 15 -9.19 -2.94 -0.85
C LYS A 15 -8.68 -4.11 -0.02
N ASN A 16 -7.44 -4.55 -0.20
CA ASN A 16 -6.89 -5.65 0.60
C ASN A 16 -6.69 -5.25 2.07
N ILE A 17 -6.29 -4.01 2.33
CA ILE A 17 -6.22 -3.47 3.69
C ILE A 17 -7.62 -3.38 4.28
N LEU A 18 -8.58 -2.85 3.52
CA LEU A 18 -9.99 -2.79 3.95
C LEU A 18 -10.53 -4.18 4.30
N ASN A 19 -10.30 -5.19 3.47
CA ASN A 19 -10.75 -6.56 3.69
C ASN A 19 -10.10 -7.16 4.94
N ALA A 20 -8.79 -6.93 5.14
CA ALA A 20 -8.10 -7.37 6.35
C ALA A 20 -8.67 -6.70 7.62
N CYS A 21 -8.98 -5.40 7.55
CA CYS A 21 -9.65 -4.68 8.64
C CYS A 21 -11.04 -5.25 8.92
N LYS A 22 -11.89 -5.42 7.91
CA LYS A 22 -13.24 -5.98 8.06
C LYS A 22 -13.24 -7.39 8.65
N LYS A 23 -12.29 -8.24 8.23
CA LYS A 23 -12.13 -9.59 8.78
C LYS A 23 -11.79 -9.57 10.27
N LEU A 24 -10.92 -8.63 10.69
CA LEU A 24 -10.43 -8.56 12.06
C LEU A 24 -11.38 -7.79 13.00
N MET A 25 -12.17 -6.87 12.45
CA MET A 25 -13.09 -5.98 13.16
C MET A 25 -14.45 -5.94 12.43
N PRO A 26 -15.22 -7.03 12.43
CA PRO A 26 -16.46 -7.12 11.66
C PRO A 26 -17.55 -6.14 12.11
N ASN A 27 -17.46 -5.64 13.34
CA ASN A 27 -18.43 -4.71 13.94
C ASN A 27 -18.07 -3.23 13.75
N GLU A 28 -16.95 -2.93 13.08
CA GLU A 28 -16.54 -1.56 12.78
C GLU A 28 -17.13 -1.08 11.46
N ASN A 29 -17.51 0.21 11.40
CA ASN A 29 -17.93 0.82 10.14
C ASN A 29 -16.71 1.31 9.37
N PHE A 30 -16.69 1.02 8.07
CA PHE A 30 -15.61 1.43 7.19
C PHE A 30 -16.12 2.22 5.99
N VAL A 31 -15.42 3.28 5.65
CA VAL A 31 -15.54 3.97 4.36
C VAL A 31 -14.24 3.82 3.58
N TYR A 32 -14.37 3.61 2.27
CA TYR A 32 -13.23 3.49 1.37
C TYR A 32 -13.25 4.63 0.37
N PHE A 33 -12.17 5.42 0.36
CA PHE A 33 -12.01 6.52 -0.58
C PHE A 33 -10.89 6.19 -1.57
N ALA A 34 -11.25 6.08 -2.84
CA ALA A 34 -10.31 5.90 -3.94
C ALA A 34 -10.16 7.21 -4.72
N ASP A 35 -8.99 7.83 -4.64
CA ASP A 35 -8.68 9.03 -5.44
C ASP A 35 -8.22 8.65 -6.86
N THR A 36 -9.16 8.12 -7.64
CA THR A 36 -8.94 7.75 -9.04
C THR A 36 -8.61 8.95 -9.92
N LYS A 37 -9.13 10.15 -9.58
CA LYS A 37 -8.89 11.40 -10.31
C LYS A 37 -7.41 11.77 -10.36
N ASN A 38 -6.68 11.63 -9.24
CA ASN A 38 -5.26 11.95 -9.19
C ASN A 38 -4.35 10.72 -9.33
N ALA A 39 -4.89 9.54 -9.63
CA ALA A 39 -4.09 8.35 -9.88
C ALA A 39 -3.23 8.51 -11.17
N PRO A 40 -2.05 7.88 -11.25
CA PRO A 40 -1.30 7.18 -10.21
C PRO A 40 -0.34 8.10 -9.44
N TYR A 41 -0.16 7.85 -8.15
CA TYR A 41 0.74 8.65 -7.30
C TYR A 41 2.23 8.33 -7.47
N GLY A 42 2.55 7.13 -7.93
CA GLY A 42 3.91 6.54 -7.88
C GLY A 42 5.02 7.37 -8.53
N ASN A 43 4.67 8.27 -9.46
CA ASN A 43 5.60 9.10 -10.23
C ASN A 43 5.45 10.61 -9.98
N LYS A 44 4.43 11.04 -9.22
CA LYS A 44 4.15 12.47 -9.00
C LYS A 44 5.24 13.14 -8.15
N PRO A 45 5.53 14.44 -8.37
CA PRO A 45 6.42 15.21 -7.51
C PRO A 45 5.94 15.23 -6.05
N ARG A 46 6.90 15.32 -5.12
CA ARG A 46 6.60 15.36 -3.68
C ARG A 46 5.63 16.50 -3.32
N ARG A 47 5.87 17.71 -3.84
CA ARG A 47 5.02 18.89 -3.57
C ARG A 47 3.57 18.67 -4.01
N GLU A 48 3.36 18.05 -5.17
CA GLU A 48 2.02 17.72 -5.67
C GLU A 48 1.35 16.68 -4.78
N LEU A 49 2.07 15.61 -4.40
CA LEU A 49 1.55 14.57 -3.53
C LEU A 49 1.16 15.07 -2.14
N LEU A 50 1.89 16.03 -1.57
CA LEU A 50 1.51 16.64 -0.30
C LEU A 50 0.18 17.39 -0.43
N LYS A 51 -0.01 18.18 -1.50
CA LYS A 51 -1.28 18.87 -1.75
C LYS A 51 -2.44 17.90 -1.97
N ILE A 52 -2.22 16.85 -2.76
CA ILE A 52 -3.22 15.80 -2.97
C ILE A 52 -3.60 15.16 -1.64
N ALA A 53 -2.61 14.80 -0.82
CA ALA A 53 -2.82 14.18 0.48
C ALA A 53 -3.63 15.07 1.43
N GLU A 54 -3.31 16.37 1.49
CA GLU A 54 -4.05 17.32 2.30
C GLU A 54 -5.50 17.45 1.86
N ASN A 55 -5.74 17.66 0.57
CA ASN A 55 -7.10 17.81 0.03
C ASN A 55 -7.93 16.53 0.24
N LEU A 56 -7.30 15.37 0.02
CA LEU A 56 -7.92 14.07 0.24
C LEU A 56 -8.35 13.89 1.70
N VAL A 57 -7.44 14.20 2.64
CA VAL A 57 -7.72 14.09 4.07
C VAL A 57 -8.79 15.10 4.50
N GLN A 58 -8.70 16.35 4.04
CA GLN A 58 -9.70 17.38 4.36
C GLN A 58 -11.09 16.95 3.90
N ASN A 59 -11.24 16.50 2.65
CA ASN A 59 -12.52 16.03 2.13
C ASN A 59 -13.08 14.86 2.95
N VAL A 60 -12.23 13.92 3.36
CA VAL A 60 -12.64 12.76 4.17
C VAL A 60 -13.10 13.20 5.57
N LEU A 61 -12.44 14.19 6.17
CA LEU A 61 -12.85 14.77 7.44
C LEU A 61 -14.20 15.50 7.31
N ASP A 62 -14.36 16.32 6.28
CA ASP A 62 -15.57 17.12 6.07
C ASP A 62 -16.80 16.25 5.81
N ILE A 63 -16.64 15.14 5.08
CA ILE A 63 -17.76 14.26 4.69
C ILE A 63 -18.09 13.24 5.77
N TYR A 64 -17.09 12.67 6.45
CA TYR A 64 -17.27 11.49 7.30
C TYR A 64 -16.84 11.66 8.76
N ASP A 65 -16.01 12.66 9.08
CA ASP A 65 -15.42 12.88 10.41
C ASP A 65 -14.91 11.57 11.08
N PRO A 66 -14.06 10.77 10.41
CA PRO A 66 -13.68 9.44 10.89
C PRO A 66 -12.81 9.50 12.15
N LYS A 67 -12.96 8.51 13.04
CA LYS A 67 -12.06 8.35 14.20
C LYS A 67 -10.63 7.99 13.82
N ILE A 68 -10.44 7.31 12.69
CA ILE A 68 -9.14 6.88 12.17
C ILE A 68 -9.12 7.03 10.66
N ILE A 69 -8.03 7.58 10.13
CA ILE A 69 -7.72 7.58 8.69
C ILE A 69 -6.54 6.64 8.43
N VAL A 70 -6.78 5.63 7.61
CA VAL A 70 -5.80 4.66 7.14
C VAL A 70 -5.32 5.08 5.74
N LEU A 71 -4.05 5.46 5.63
CA LEU A 71 -3.40 5.71 4.35
C LEU A 71 -3.04 4.36 3.70
N GLY A 72 -3.97 3.82 2.91
CA GLY A 72 -3.85 2.53 2.23
C GLY A 72 -2.82 2.51 1.09
N CYS A 73 -2.37 3.67 0.59
CA CYS A 73 -1.34 3.73 -0.45
C CYS A 73 0.08 3.81 0.15
N ASN A 74 0.99 2.89 -0.20
CA ASN A 74 2.40 2.99 0.22
C ASN A 74 3.07 4.29 -0.25
N THR A 75 2.73 4.76 -1.45
CA THR A 75 3.30 6.00 -1.99
C THR A 75 2.81 7.21 -1.18
N LEU A 76 1.50 7.27 -0.91
CA LEU A 76 0.91 8.34 -0.11
C LEU A 76 1.50 8.35 1.29
N THR A 77 1.55 7.19 1.95
CA THR A 77 2.13 7.04 3.30
C THR A 77 3.57 7.52 3.32
N ALA A 78 4.44 6.95 2.47
CA ALA A 78 5.87 7.25 2.49
C ALA A 78 6.16 8.73 2.26
N VAL A 79 5.33 9.42 1.46
CA VAL A 79 5.53 10.82 1.14
C VAL A 79 4.92 11.77 2.18
N SER A 80 3.72 11.48 2.67
CA SER A 80 2.87 12.47 3.33
C SER A 80 2.57 12.22 4.81
N ILE A 81 2.78 11.02 5.36
CA ILE A 81 2.23 10.71 6.70
C ILE A 81 2.75 11.61 7.83
N LYS A 82 4.04 11.99 7.78
CA LYS A 82 4.62 12.93 8.76
C LYS A 82 3.92 14.30 8.65
N HIS A 83 3.84 14.81 7.42
CA HIS A 83 3.22 16.09 7.12
C HIS A 83 1.73 16.14 7.54
N LEU A 84 0.99 15.07 7.29
CA LEU A 84 -0.41 14.96 7.68
C LEU A 84 -0.59 14.95 9.21
N ARG A 85 0.26 14.21 9.93
CA ARG A 85 0.25 14.20 11.41
C ARG A 85 0.61 15.56 12.01
N ASP A 86 1.54 16.28 11.40
CA ASP A 86 1.94 17.61 11.85
C ASP A 86 0.81 18.64 11.66
N LYS A 87 0.07 18.54 10.53
CA LYS A 87 -1.02 19.46 10.16
C LYS A 87 -2.35 19.14 10.86
N PHE A 88 -2.73 17.87 10.94
CA PHE A 88 -4.01 17.41 11.49
C PHE A 88 -3.78 16.69 12.83
N LYS A 89 -3.46 17.45 13.88
CA LYS A 89 -3.01 16.92 15.17
C LYS A 89 -4.06 16.07 15.89
N ASP A 90 -5.34 16.36 15.68
CA ASP A 90 -6.45 15.65 16.31
C ASP A 90 -6.89 14.39 15.55
N VAL A 91 -6.25 14.09 14.41
CA VAL A 91 -6.60 12.97 13.55
C VAL A 91 -5.65 11.81 13.77
N VAL A 92 -6.22 10.63 14.04
CA VAL A 92 -5.45 9.40 14.19
C VAL A 92 -5.14 8.80 12.81
N PHE A 93 -3.87 8.86 12.39
CA PHE A 93 -3.41 8.27 11.14
C PHE A 93 -2.72 6.93 11.30
N VAL A 94 -3.14 5.95 10.50
CA VAL A 94 -2.41 4.69 10.28
C VAL A 94 -1.85 4.68 8.86
N GLY A 95 -0.53 4.51 8.74
CA GLY A 95 0.13 4.36 7.45
C GLY A 95 0.40 2.92 7.09
N THR A 96 0.62 2.67 5.80
CA THR A 96 1.16 1.39 5.32
C THR A 96 2.63 1.50 4.93
N GLU A 97 3.43 0.55 5.41
CA GLU A 97 4.82 0.35 4.98
C GLU A 97 4.98 -1.01 4.29
N PRO A 98 5.91 -1.16 3.32
CA PRO A 98 6.23 -2.46 2.75
C PRO A 98 6.73 -3.41 3.85
N ALA A 99 6.37 -4.68 3.77
CA ALA A 99 6.71 -5.71 4.75
C ALA A 99 8.19 -6.17 4.69
N ILE A 100 9.12 -5.21 4.75
CA ILE A 100 10.58 -5.45 4.70
C ILE A 100 11.05 -6.18 5.96
N LYS A 101 10.63 -5.73 7.15
CA LYS A 101 11.06 -6.35 8.41
C LYS A 101 10.63 -7.83 8.50
N PRO A 102 9.36 -8.20 8.23
CA PRO A 102 8.97 -9.61 8.16
C PRO A 102 9.81 -10.43 7.17
N ALA A 103 10.05 -9.90 5.96
CA ALA A 103 10.84 -10.61 4.96
C ALA A 103 12.30 -10.84 5.41
N LEU A 104 12.93 -9.83 6.02
CA LEU A 104 14.30 -9.91 6.51
C LEU A 104 14.46 -10.73 7.82
N LYS A 105 13.37 -11.01 8.53
CA LYS A 105 13.38 -11.98 9.63
C LYS A 105 13.51 -13.42 9.13
N LYS A 106 13.04 -13.70 7.91
CA LYS A 106 12.98 -15.06 7.33
C LYS A 106 14.07 -15.32 6.30
N TYR A 107 14.50 -14.29 5.57
CA TYR A 107 15.43 -14.41 4.45
C TYR A 107 16.54 -13.38 4.51
N ASN A 108 17.69 -13.71 3.92
CA ASN A 108 18.75 -12.73 3.77
C ASN A 108 18.33 -11.64 2.78
N LYS A 109 18.89 -10.44 2.96
CA LYS A 109 18.64 -9.27 2.09
C LYS A 109 18.87 -9.54 0.60
N ASN A 110 19.77 -10.46 0.25
CA ASN A 110 20.08 -10.81 -1.13
C ASN A 110 19.06 -11.77 -1.78
N GLU A 111 18.23 -12.41 -0.96
CA GLU A 111 17.20 -13.38 -1.33
C GLU A 111 15.80 -12.74 -1.41
N VAL A 112 15.67 -11.46 -1.08
CA VAL A 112 14.40 -10.72 -1.16
C VAL A 112 14.50 -9.52 -2.09
N VAL A 113 13.36 -9.14 -2.68
CA VAL A 113 13.27 -7.95 -3.53
C VAL A 113 12.05 -7.12 -3.14
N LEU A 114 12.25 -5.81 -3.03
CA LEU A 114 11.16 -4.84 -2.92
C LEU A 114 10.58 -4.55 -4.30
N PHE A 115 9.34 -4.95 -4.53
CA PHE A 115 8.58 -4.59 -5.71
C PHE A 115 7.67 -3.40 -5.38
N ALA A 116 8.02 -2.20 -5.85
CA ALA A 116 7.31 -0.98 -5.47
C ALA A 116 7.34 0.11 -6.55
N THR A 117 6.59 1.20 -6.33
CA THR A 117 6.63 2.37 -7.20
C THR A 117 7.96 3.13 -7.06
N LYS A 118 8.26 4.04 -8.01
CA LYS A 118 9.46 4.89 -7.97
C LYS A 118 9.53 5.68 -6.67
N ASN A 119 8.42 6.31 -6.27
CA ASN A 119 8.39 7.11 -5.06
C ASN A 119 8.57 6.27 -3.80
N THR A 120 7.93 5.10 -3.67
CA THR A 120 8.19 4.20 -2.53
C THR A 120 9.66 3.77 -2.48
N CYS A 121 10.24 3.39 -3.62
CA CYS A 121 11.63 2.93 -3.70
C CYS A 121 12.67 3.94 -3.17
N LYS A 122 12.40 5.24 -3.22
CA LYS A 122 13.31 6.30 -2.72
C LYS A 122 13.53 6.21 -1.21
N TYR A 123 12.55 5.74 -0.46
CA TYR A 123 12.59 5.69 1.01
C TYR A 123 13.34 4.47 1.56
N TYR A 124 13.62 3.45 0.73
CA TYR A 124 14.19 2.18 1.20
C TYR A 124 15.54 1.88 0.54
N LYS A 125 16.62 2.59 0.89
CA LYS A 125 17.92 2.49 0.18
C LYS A 125 18.57 1.10 0.19
N ASN A 126 18.40 0.36 1.29
CA ASN A 126 19.20 -0.82 1.60
C ASN A 126 18.50 -2.14 1.26
N ILE A 127 17.93 -2.28 0.05
CA ILE A 127 17.32 -3.53 -0.43
C ILE A 127 17.31 -3.56 -1.96
N LYS A 128 17.34 -4.76 -2.57
CA LYS A 128 17.13 -4.91 -4.02
C LYS A 128 15.73 -4.42 -4.38
N LYS A 129 15.59 -3.72 -5.52
CA LYS A 129 14.32 -3.11 -5.93
C LYS A 129 13.96 -3.43 -7.36
N ILE A 130 12.68 -3.70 -7.57
CA ILE A 130 12.04 -3.68 -8.87
C ILE A 130 11.03 -2.56 -8.87
N TYR A 131 11.14 -1.68 -9.86
CA TYR A 131 10.19 -0.63 -10.16
C TYR A 131 9.89 -0.70 -11.65
N ILE A 132 8.60 -0.74 -11.97
CA ILE A 132 8.08 -0.70 -13.34
C ILE A 132 7.23 0.56 -13.45
N LYS A 133 7.55 1.41 -14.42
CA LYS A 133 6.85 2.68 -14.65
C LYS A 133 5.38 2.40 -15.00
N ASN A 134 4.47 3.13 -14.36
CA ASN A 134 3.02 3.09 -14.60
C ASN A 134 2.33 1.73 -14.36
N LEU A 135 3.00 0.78 -13.71
CA LEU A 135 2.43 -0.54 -13.46
C LEU A 135 1.09 -0.53 -12.69
N PRO A 136 0.88 0.30 -11.64
CA PRO A 136 -0.43 0.35 -10.97
C PRO A 136 -1.58 0.69 -11.92
N LYS A 137 -1.35 1.65 -12.84
CA LYS A 137 -2.34 2.03 -13.85
C LYS A 137 -2.62 0.87 -14.82
N LEU A 138 -1.58 0.19 -15.29
CA LEU A 138 -1.73 -0.98 -16.15
C LEU A 138 -2.53 -2.11 -15.48
N ILE A 139 -2.35 -2.30 -14.16
CA ILE A 139 -3.13 -3.28 -13.39
C ILE A 139 -4.60 -2.85 -13.33
N ASP A 140 -4.88 -1.59 -13.00
CA ASP A 140 -6.26 -1.07 -12.93
C ASP A 140 -6.99 -1.20 -14.28
N GLU A 141 -6.31 -0.89 -15.40
CA GLU A 141 -6.87 -0.96 -16.76
C GLU A 141 -7.09 -2.40 -17.27
N ASN A 142 -6.40 -3.39 -16.69
CA ASN A 142 -6.41 -4.78 -17.18
C ASN A 142 -6.80 -5.78 -16.08
N ILE A 143 -7.59 -5.35 -15.08
CA ILE A 143 -7.94 -6.18 -13.93
C ILE A 143 -8.63 -7.51 -14.31
N ASN A 144 -9.34 -7.52 -15.44
CA ASN A 144 -10.01 -8.71 -15.98
C ASN A 144 -9.08 -9.67 -16.73
N ASN A 145 -7.88 -9.22 -17.12
CA ASN A 145 -6.89 -10.06 -17.80
C ASN A 145 -5.46 -9.53 -17.58
N LEU A 146 -4.84 -9.89 -16.46
CA LEU A 146 -3.50 -9.43 -16.10
C LEU A 146 -2.37 -10.12 -16.90
N ASN A 147 -2.68 -11.15 -17.69
CA ASN A 147 -1.67 -11.85 -18.50
C ASN A 147 -1.02 -10.95 -19.55
N VAL A 148 -1.70 -9.89 -19.99
CA VAL A 148 -1.13 -8.85 -20.88
C VAL A 148 0.09 -8.16 -20.28
N ILE A 149 0.26 -8.20 -18.95
CA ILE A 149 1.38 -7.59 -18.22
C ILE A 149 2.57 -8.57 -18.12
N ASN A 150 2.38 -9.87 -18.35
CA ASN A 150 3.42 -10.90 -18.19
C ASN A 150 4.73 -10.59 -18.94
N PRO A 151 4.74 -10.12 -20.20
CA PRO A 151 5.98 -9.78 -20.90
C PRO A 151 6.80 -8.71 -20.17
N ILE A 152 6.12 -7.73 -19.54
CA ILE A 152 6.76 -6.68 -18.75
C ILE A 152 7.33 -7.29 -17.46
N LEU A 153 6.59 -8.15 -16.77
CA LEU A 153 7.09 -8.80 -15.54
C LEU A 153 8.31 -9.68 -15.83
N ILE A 154 8.26 -10.50 -16.87
CA ILE A 154 9.36 -11.36 -17.34
C ILE A 154 10.64 -10.52 -17.55
N LYS A 155 10.53 -9.42 -18.29
CA LYS A 155 11.66 -8.50 -18.56
C LYS A 155 12.34 -7.99 -17.29
N TYR A 156 11.60 -7.80 -16.20
CA TYR A 156 12.14 -7.26 -14.95
C TYR A 156 12.59 -8.33 -13.96
N PHE A 157 11.82 -9.41 -13.81
CA PHE A 157 12.04 -10.44 -12.79
C PHE A 157 13.05 -11.52 -13.21
N LEU A 158 13.18 -11.84 -14.51
CA LEU A 158 14.13 -12.86 -14.98
C LEU A 158 15.56 -12.32 -15.22
N LYS A 159 15.85 -11.08 -14.84
CA LYS A 159 17.22 -10.53 -14.88
C LYS A 159 18.15 -11.34 -13.97
N LYS A 160 19.40 -11.58 -14.40
CA LYS A 160 20.42 -12.37 -13.66
C LYS A 160 20.51 -12.02 -12.15
N LYS A 161 20.38 -10.74 -11.79
CA LYS A 161 20.42 -10.25 -10.40
C LYS A 161 19.31 -10.78 -9.46
N TYR A 162 18.28 -11.44 -9.99
CA TYR A 162 17.11 -11.94 -9.26
C TYR A 162 16.95 -13.46 -9.31
N LYS A 163 17.92 -14.21 -9.85
CA LYS A 163 17.84 -15.68 -9.95
C LYS A 163 17.52 -16.36 -8.61
N ASN A 164 18.13 -15.88 -7.52
CA ASN A 164 18.04 -16.51 -6.20
C ASN A 164 17.03 -15.83 -5.26
N ILE A 165 16.07 -15.03 -5.78
CA ILE A 165 15.03 -14.50 -4.90
C ILE A 165 14.15 -15.63 -4.37
N LYS A 166 13.89 -15.62 -3.07
CA LYS A 166 12.94 -16.48 -2.34
C LYS A 166 11.70 -15.69 -1.91
N GLY A 167 11.85 -14.37 -1.73
CA GLY A 167 10.76 -13.51 -1.28
C GLY A 167 10.55 -12.25 -2.13
N ILE A 168 9.29 -11.88 -2.35
CA ILE A 168 8.89 -10.61 -2.96
C ILE A 168 8.11 -9.77 -1.94
N ILE A 169 8.64 -8.59 -1.63
CA ILE A 169 7.98 -7.61 -0.77
C ILE A 169 7.13 -6.70 -1.65
N LEU A 170 5.81 -6.75 -1.46
CA LEU A 170 4.83 -5.94 -2.18
C LEU A 170 4.75 -4.55 -1.54
N GLY A 171 5.48 -3.60 -2.12
CA GLY A 171 5.54 -2.20 -1.68
C GLY A 171 4.57 -1.27 -2.43
N CYS A 172 3.56 -1.85 -3.06
CA CYS A 172 2.42 -1.17 -3.65
C CYS A 172 1.21 -2.08 -3.51
N THR A 173 0.09 -1.53 -3.08
CA THR A 173 -1.13 -2.29 -2.82
C THR A 173 -1.70 -2.98 -4.06
N HIS A 174 -1.51 -2.43 -5.27
CA HIS A 174 -1.90 -3.09 -6.53
C HIS A 174 -1.15 -4.40 -6.82
N PHE A 175 0.07 -4.58 -6.31
CA PHE A 175 0.92 -5.69 -6.75
C PHE A 175 0.50 -7.04 -6.17
N ILE A 176 -0.43 -7.02 -5.22
CA ILE A 176 -1.14 -8.20 -4.73
C ILE A 176 -1.84 -8.98 -5.85
N TYR A 177 -2.37 -8.30 -6.86
CA TYR A 177 -3.09 -8.90 -7.97
C TYR A 177 -2.16 -9.63 -8.94
N LEU A 178 -0.85 -9.39 -8.84
CA LEU A 178 0.16 -10.03 -9.70
C LEU A 178 0.78 -11.28 -9.06
N LYS A 179 0.31 -11.73 -7.89
CA LYS A 179 0.87 -12.90 -7.19
C LYS A 179 0.88 -14.14 -8.09
N GLU A 180 -0.26 -14.47 -8.71
CA GLU A 180 -0.38 -15.63 -9.60
C GLU A 180 0.52 -15.50 -10.85
N ASN A 181 0.50 -14.34 -11.51
CA ASN A 181 1.37 -14.06 -12.65
C ASN A 181 2.86 -14.26 -12.29
N LEU A 182 3.28 -13.75 -11.13
CA LEU A 182 4.66 -13.86 -10.66
C LEU A 182 5.04 -15.28 -10.28
N VAL A 183 4.13 -16.08 -9.69
CA VAL A 183 4.35 -17.51 -9.43
C VAL A 183 4.59 -18.25 -10.75
N ASN A 184 3.70 -18.05 -11.73
CA ASN A 184 3.80 -18.70 -13.04
C ASN A 184 5.08 -18.33 -13.79
N ILE A 185 5.49 -17.05 -13.73
CA ILE A 185 6.72 -16.58 -14.39
C ILE A 185 7.97 -17.10 -13.70
N LEU A 186 7.98 -17.15 -12.37
CA LEU A 186 9.18 -17.49 -11.61
C LEU A 186 9.39 -19.00 -11.45
N GLY A 187 8.33 -19.80 -11.63
CA GLY A 187 8.39 -21.26 -11.65
C GLY A 187 8.94 -21.89 -10.37
N LYS A 188 8.89 -21.16 -9.25
CA LYS A 188 9.45 -21.58 -7.96
C LYS A 188 8.55 -21.12 -6.82
N ASN A 189 8.70 -21.77 -5.66
CA ASN A 189 8.00 -21.38 -4.44
C ASN A 189 8.53 -20.01 -3.95
N ILE A 190 7.87 -18.93 -4.37
CA ILE A 190 8.14 -17.57 -3.92
C ILE A 190 7.16 -17.19 -2.82
N GLU A 191 7.70 -16.70 -1.71
CA GLU A 191 6.89 -16.13 -0.66
C GLU A 191 6.63 -14.64 -0.92
N PHE A 192 5.39 -14.21 -0.70
CA PHE A 192 4.98 -12.83 -0.86
C PHE A 192 4.76 -12.18 0.49
N PHE A 193 5.30 -10.98 0.66
CA PHE A 193 5.19 -10.19 1.87
C PHE A 193 4.42 -8.91 1.58
N ASP A 194 3.20 -8.81 2.12
CA ASP A 194 2.44 -7.58 2.20
C ASP A 194 2.13 -7.23 3.67
N ASN A 195 1.63 -6.03 3.91
CA ASN A 195 1.42 -5.52 5.27
C ASN A 195 -0.06 -5.31 5.61
N SER A 196 -0.98 -5.91 4.85
CA SER A 196 -2.42 -5.66 5.02
C SER A 196 -2.90 -6.06 6.42
N GLU A 197 -2.48 -7.23 6.91
CA GLU A 197 -2.80 -7.68 8.26
C GLU A 197 -2.12 -6.85 9.36
N GLY A 198 -0.87 -6.44 9.13
CA GLY A 198 -0.12 -5.60 10.08
C GLY A 198 -0.80 -4.25 10.29
N VAL A 199 -1.27 -3.64 9.20
CA VAL A 199 -2.08 -2.43 9.23
C VAL A 199 -3.40 -2.69 9.96
N ALA A 200 -4.13 -3.76 9.64
CA ALA A 200 -5.40 -4.08 10.30
C ALA A 200 -5.26 -4.25 11.83
N ARG A 201 -4.22 -4.95 12.30
CA ARG A 201 -3.93 -5.09 13.73
C ARG A 201 -3.64 -3.74 14.39
N GLN A 202 -2.90 -2.88 13.72
CA GLN A 202 -2.60 -1.54 14.22
C GLN A 202 -3.85 -0.65 14.28
N VAL A 203 -4.75 -0.75 13.30
CA VAL A 203 -6.04 -0.07 13.30
C VAL A 203 -6.88 -0.54 14.48
N LYS A 204 -7.03 -1.86 14.68
CA LYS A 204 -7.77 -2.44 15.81
C LYS A 204 -7.27 -1.91 17.14
N ARG A 205 -5.96 -2.03 17.37
CA ARG A 205 -5.31 -1.56 18.59
C ARG A 205 -5.59 -0.08 18.86
N LEU A 206 -5.62 0.76 17.84
CA LEU A 206 -5.91 2.19 18.02
C LEU A 206 -7.41 2.43 18.24
N SER A 207 -8.29 1.74 17.51
CA SER A 207 -9.74 1.90 17.63
C SER A 207 -10.22 1.59 19.04
N GLU A 208 -9.69 0.52 19.66
CA GLU A 208 -10.00 0.13 21.04
C GLU A 208 -9.55 1.15 22.09
N ASN A 209 -8.56 1.99 21.77
CA ASN A 209 -8.01 2.99 22.70
C ASN A 209 -8.62 4.39 22.52
N ILE A 210 -9.45 4.61 21.50
CA ILE A 210 -10.14 5.89 21.30
C ILE A 210 -11.34 5.92 22.25
N LYS A 211 -11.18 6.57 23.40
CA LYS A 211 -12.32 6.92 24.26
C LYS A 211 -13.13 8.00 23.54
N PHE A 212 -14.37 7.69 23.17
CA PHE A 212 -15.32 8.70 22.73
C PHE A 212 -15.54 9.68 23.88
N ARG A 213 -15.09 10.92 23.73
CA ARG A 213 -15.56 12.02 24.56
C ARG A 213 -17.00 12.29 24.09
N TYR A 214 -17.95 11.80 24.88
CA TYR A 214 -19.35 12.22 24.82
C TYR A 214 -19.45 13.68 25.28
#